data_AF-A0A7G9FKD2-F1
#
_entry.id   AF-A0A7G9FKD2-F1
#
_cell.length_a   1.000
_cell.length_b   1.000
_cell.length_c   1.000
_cell.angle_alpha   90.00
_cell.angle_beta   90.00
_cell.angle_gamma   90.00
#
_symmetry.space_group_name_H-M   'P 1'
#
loop_
_entity.id
_entity.type
_entity.pdbx_description
1 polymer ?
#
loop_
_entity_poly.entity_id
_entity_poly.type
_entity_poly.pdbx_seq_one_letter_code
_entity_poly.pdbx_strand_id
1 'polypeptide(L)'
;MSWDFGWYLGENIILLTLGGSHAYGIDKEGSDVDIRGIALNTKPEILLGNDFDDVVDVPTDTTIYSFNKMLQLLSSNNRFLNEKCIIVQKMYEKCRKM
;
A
#
# COMPACT_ATOMS: atom_id res chain seq x y z
N MET A 1 -10.13 -18.74 5.94
CA MET A 1 -10.29 -17.70 6.97
C MET A 1 -10.24 -16.39 6.23
N SER A 2 -11.39 -15.86 5.84
CA SER A 2 -11.51 -14.61 5.09
C SER A 2 -11.19 -13.49 6.06
N TRP A 3 -10.05 -12.82 5.86
CA TRP A 3 -9.77 -11.57 6.54
C TRP A 3 -10.71 -10.54 5.94
N ASP A 4 -11.70 -10.19 6.74
CA ASP A 4 -12.65 -9.14 6.46
C ASP A 4 -11.85 -7.82 6.41
N PHE A 5 -11.48 -7.43 5.18
CA PHE A 5 -10.44 -6.45 4.83
C PHE A 5 -10.67 -5.06 5.46
N GLY A 6 -11.94 -4.68 5.63
CA GLY A 6 -12.33 -3.37 6.14
C GLY A 6 -12.16 -3.18 7.66
N TRP A 7 -12.23 -4.25 8.46
CA TRP A 7 -12.27 -4.15 9.92
C TRP A 7 -10.90 -4.27 10.57
N TYR A 8 -9.99 -5.03 9.97
CA TYR A 8 -8.64 -5.27 10.52
C TYR A 8 -7.71 -4.06 10.34
N LEU A 9 -7.77 -3.41 9.17
CA LEU A 9 -6.89 -2.28 8.85
C LEU A 9 -7.54 -0.91 9.11
N GLY A 10 -8.88 -0.81 8.99
CA GLY A 10 -9.72 0.29 9.44
C GLY A 10 -9.04 1.67 9.53
N GLU A 11 -8.99 2.22 10.75
CA GLU A 11 -8.40 3.54 11.06
C GLU A 11 -6.87 3.58 10.95
N ASN A 12 -6.21 2.44 10.79
CA ASN A 12 -4.74 2.37 10.70
C ASN A 12 -4.23 2.60 9.28
N ILE A 13 -5.09 2.64 8.26
CA ILE A 13 -4.71 2.99 6.89
C ILE A 13 -4.33 4.48 6.85
N ILE A 14 -3.05 4.75 6.61
CA ILE A 14 -2.50 6.12 6.54
C ILE A 14 -2.36 6.62 5.10
N LEU A 15 -2.44 5.70 4.14
CA LEU A 15 -2.43 6.00 2.72
C LEU A 15 -3.25 4.97 1.96
N LEU A 16 -4.15 5.45 1.11
CA LEU A 16 -4.89 4.63 0.16
C LEU A 16 -4.87 5.33 -1.19
N THR A 17 -4.62 4.57 -2.24
CA THR A 17 -4.46 5.12 -3.58
C THR A 17 -4.83 4.11 -4.65
N LEU A 18 -5.09 4.62 -5.85
CA LEU A 18 -5.25 3.79 -7.03
C LEU A 18 -3.88 3.40 -7.58
N GLY A 19 -3.75 2.16 -8.03
CA GLY A 19 -2.62 1.65 -8.79
C GLY A 19 -2.95 1.56 -10.28
N GLY A 20 -2.05 0.93 -11.04
CA GLY A 20 -2.32 0.52 -12.42
C GLY A 20 -2.73 1.64 -13.37
N SER A 21 -3.46 1.29 -14.43
CA SER A 21 -3.83 2.24 -15.51
C SER A 21 -4.51 3.53 -15.01
N HIS A 22 -5.32 3.43 -13.96
CA HIS A 22 -5.97 4.56 -13.29
C HIS A 22 -4.98 5.49 -12.58
N ALA A 23 -3.90 4.98 -11.99
CA ALA A 23 -2.85 5.81 -11.38
C ALA A 23 -2.03 6.59 -12.42
N TYR A 24 -1.92 6.05 -13.63
CA TYR A 24 -1.18 6.64 -14.74
C TYR A 24 -2.06 7.50 -15.67
N GLY A 25 -3.38 7.53 -15.47
CA GLY A 25 -4.33 8.27 -16.30
C GLY A 25 -4.44 7.74 -17.74
N ILE A 26 -4.23 6.43 -17.91
CA ILE A 26 -4.31 5.72 -19.20
C ILE A 26 -5.46 4.70 -19.21
N ASP A 27 -6.39 4.82 -18.26
CA ASP A 27 -7.55 3.97 -18.12
C ASP A 27 -8.50 4.10 -19.32
N LYS A 28 -9.22 3.01 -19.62
CA LYS A 28 -10.24 2.91 -20.66
C LYS A 28 -11.55 2.46 -20.02
N GLU A 29 -12.65 2.60 -20.75
CA GLU A 29 -13.93 2.05 -20.33
C GLU A 29 -13.80 0.52 -20.14
N GLY A 30 -13.91 0.05 -18.89
CA GLY A 30 -13.71 -1.36 -18.50
C GLY A 30 -12.32 -1.70 -17.93
N SER A 31 -11.45 -0.72 -17.68
CA SER A 31 -10.18 -0.96 -16.97
C SER A 31 -10.40 -1.45 -15.54
N ASP A 32 -9.60 -2.42 -15.11
CA ASP A 32 -9.60 -2.94 -13.74
C ASP A 32 -9.13 -1.85 -12.75
N VAL A 33 -9.69 -1.89 -11.54
CA VAL A 33 -9.34 -0.97 -10.45
C VAL A 33 -8.29 -1.65 -9.58
N ASP A 34 -7.05 -1.17 -9.66
CA ASP A 34 -6.00 -1.53 -8.71
C ASP A 34 -6.08 -0.61 -7.49
N ILE A 35 -6.10 -1.17 -6.28
CA ILE A 35 -5.97 -0.38 -5.04
C ILE A 35 -4.67 -0.74 -4.35
N ARG A 36 -3.94 0.28 -3.89
CA ARG A 36 -2.72 0.13 -3.11
C ARG A 36 -2.83 0.96 -1.84
N GLY A 37 -2.25 0.49 -0.74
CA GLY A 37 -2.30 1.23 0.52
C GLY A 37 -1.13 0.95 1.45
N ILE A 38 -1.04 1.76 2.49
CA ILE A 38 -0.12 1.58 3.62
C ILE A 38 -0.94 1.71 4.90
N ALA A 39 -0.76 0.77 5.82
CA ALA A 39 -1.36 0.82 7.15
C ALA A 39 -0.31 0.66 8.25
N LEU A 40 -0.58 1.31 9.39
CA LEU A 40 0.17 1.12 10.62
C LEU A 40 -0.22 -0.23 11.26
N ASN A 41 0.74 -0.83 11.96
CA ASN A 41 0.46 -1.99 12.80
C ASN A 41 -0.50 -1.64 13.94
N THR A 42 -1.32 -2.60 14.36
CA THR A 42 -2.18 -2.45 15.53
C THR A 42 -1.35 -2.37 16.81
N LYS A 43 -1.93 -1.82 17.90
CA LYS A 43 -1.23 -1.77 19.20
C LYS A 43 -0.73 -3.16 19.67
N PRO A 44 -1.53 -4.24 19.57
CA PRO A 44 -1.06 -5.59 19.88
C PRO A 44 0.11 -6.06 19.00
N GLU A 45 0.08 -5.80 17.69
CA GLU A 45 1.19 -6.15 16.79
C GLU A 45 2.49 -5.46 17.19
N ILE A 46 2.43 -4.16 17.48
CA ILE A 46 3.58 -3.39 17.94
C ILE A 46 4.11 -3.97 19.26
N LEU A 47 3.23 -4.26 20.23
CA LEU A 47 3.62 -4.77 21.54
C LEU A 47 4.21 -6.18 21.48
N LEU A 48 3.76 -7.00 20.55
CA LEU A 48 4.22 -8.38 20.37
C LEU A 48 5.37 -8.50 19.37
N GLY A 49 5.74 -7.40 18.69
CA GLY A 49 6.77 -7.42 17.64
C GLY A 49 6.33 -8.16 16.38
N ASN A 50 5.03 -8.27 16.14
CA ASN A 50 4.48 -8.91 14.95
C ASN A 50 4.35 -7.90 13.81
N ASP A 51 4.46 -8.38 12.57
CA ASP A 51 4.14 -7.61 11.38
C ASP A 51 3.29 -8.46 10.42
N PHE A 52 2.36 -7.81 9.73
CA PHE A 52 1.47 -8.49 8.77
C PHE A 52 2.01 -8.47 7.34
N ASP A 53 3.10 -7.73 7.09
CA ASP A 53 3.79 -7.59 5.80
C ASP A 53 2.92 -6.97 4.68
N ASP A 54 1.96 -7.72 4.17
CA ASP A 54 0.94 -7.26 3.24
C ASP A 54 -0.38 -8.02 3.39
N VAL A 55 -1.47 -7.35 3.02
CA VAL A 55 -2.81 -7.93 2.91
C VAL A 55 -3.29 -7.72 1.47
N VAL A 56 -3.70 -8.82 0.83
CA VAL A 56 -4.14 -8.84 -0.57
C VAL A 56 -5.59 -9.27 -0.67
N ASP A 57 -6.40 -8.47 -1.36
CA ASP A 57 -7.75 -8.83 -1.78
C ASP A 57 -7.76 -9.05 -3.30
N VAL A 58 -7.93 -10.30 -3.72
CA VAL A 58 -7.86 -10.70 -5.13
C VAL A 58 -9.05 -10.17 -5.96
N PRO A 59 -10.31 -10.21 -5.48
CA PRO A 59 -11.45 -9.71 -6.24
C PRO A 59 -11.35 -8.23 -6.64
N THR A 60 -10.75 -7.40 -5.81
CA THR A 60 -10.60 -5.95 -6.08
C THR A 60 -9.17 -5.53 -6.45
N ASP A 61 -8.26 -6.49 -6.67
CA ASP A 61 -6.82 -6.25 -6.79
C ASP A 61 -6.34 -5.17 -5.80
N THR A 62 -6.67 -5.36 -4.52
CA THR A 62 -6.23 -4.46 -3.44
C THR A 62 -5.00 -5.04 -2.78
N THR A 63 -3.95 -4.25 -2.60
CA THR A 63 -2.79 -4.60 -1.78
C THR A 63 -2.50 -3.51 -0.76
N ILE A 64 -2.55 -3.83 0.52
CA ILE A 64 -2.15 -2.92 1.61
C ILE A 64 -0.89 -3.45 2.27
N TYR A 65 0.17 -2.65 2.27
CA TYR A 65 1.43 -2.98 2.92
C TYR A 65 1.43 -2.51 4.37
N SER A 66 2.14 -3.24 5.24
CA SER A 66 2.52 -2.69 6.53
C SER A 66 3.46 -1.52 6.34
N PHE A 67 3.43 -0.57 7.28
CA PHE A 67 4.35 0.54 7.26
C PHE A 67 5.81 0.08 7.29
N ASN A 68 6.12 -0.96 8.08
CA ASN A 68 7.46 -1.52 8.18
C ASN A 68 7.92 -2.16 6.85
N LYS A 69 7.04 -2.92 6.19
CA LYS A 69 7.31 -3.45 4.85
C LYS A 69 7.57 -2.34 3.85
N MET A 70 6.76 -1.28 3.89
CA MET A 70 6.97 -0.13 3.00
C MET A 70 8.34 0.52 3.22
N LEU A 71 8.77 0.72 4.47
CA LEU A 71 10.11 1.23 4.77
C LEU A 71 11.22 0.32 4.22
N GLN A 72 11.08 -1.00 4.35
CA GLN A 72 12.03 -1.96 3.81
C GLN A 72 12.11 -1.91 2.27
N LEU A 73 10.95 -1.85 1.60
CA LEU A 73 10.89 -1.75 0.14
C LEU A 73 11.56 -0.46 -0.33
N LEU A 74 11.28 0.68 0.32
CA LEU A 74 11.91 1.96 0.00
C LEU A 74 13.42 1.97 0.25
N SER A 75 13.87 1.32 1.33
CA SER A 75 15.28 1.29 1.71
C SER A 75 16.12 0.33 0.86
N SER A 76 15.51 -0.68 0.26
CA SER A 76 16.21 -1.73 -0.49
C SER A 76 16.52 -1.40 -1.96
N ASN A 77 16.21 -0.17 -2.43
CA ASN A 77 16.46 0.26 -3.81
C ASN A 77 15.88 -0.70 -4.87
N ASN A 78 14.78 -1.37 -4.53
CA ASN A 78 14.25 -2.46 -5.34
C ASN A 78 13.60 -1.90 -6.62
N ARG A 79 14.10 -2.33 -7.79
CA ARG A 79 13.63 -1.93 -9.13
C ARG A 79 12.13 -2.21 -9.36
N PHE A 80 11.53 -3.12 -8.58
CA PHE A 80 10.09 -3.41 -8.59
C PHE A 80 9.19 -2.22 -8.17
N LEU A 81 9.76 -1.13 -7.66
CA LEU A 81 9.03 0.10 -7.34
C LEU A 81 8.77 1.00 -8.57
N ASN A 82 9.23 0.67 -9.78
CA ASN A 82 9.06 1.59 -10.92
C ASN A 82 7.63 1.62 -11.50
N GLU A 83 6.82 0.57 -11.29
CA GLU A 83 5.45 0.50 -11.84
C GLU A 83 4.34 0.53 -10.75
N LYS A 84 4.67 0.20 -9.50
CA LYS A 84 3.71 0.21 -8.38
C LYS A 84 3.79 1.46 -7.47
N CYS A 85 4.67 2.41 -7.78
CA CYS A 85 5.19 3.35 -6.77
C CYS A 85 5.24 4.83 -7.16
N ILE A 86 4.38 5.28 -8.08
CA ILE A 86 4.22 6.73 -8.34
C ILE A 86 3.86 7.49 -7.05
N ILE A 87 3.03 6.89 -6.19
CA ILE A 87 2.59 7.55 -4.97
C ILE A 87 3.71 7.70 -3.95
N VAL A 88 4.54 6.66 -3.78
CA VAL A 88 5.62 6.73 -2.80
C VAL A 88 6.76 7.61 -3.30
N GLN A 89 7.04 7.65 -4.61
CA GLN A 89 7.94 8.66 -5.18
C GLN A 89 7.42 10.08 -4.93
N LYS A 90 6.15 10.37 -5.20
CA LYS A 90 5.57 11.70 -4.94
C LYS A 90 5.61 12.07 -3.46
N MET A 91 5.34 11.12 -2.57
CA MET A 91 5.41 11.33 -1.12
C MET A 91 6.84 11.56 -0.65
N TYR A 92 7.80 10.75 -1.11
CA TYR A 92 9.22 10.90 -0.82
C TYR A 92 9.77 12.25 -1.33
N GLU A 93 9.44 12.64 -2.56
CA GLU A 93 9.84 13.94 -3.11
C GLU A 93 9.24 15.12 -2.34
N LYS A 94 7.99 14.99 -1.86
CA LYS A 94 7.36 15.99 -1.01
C LYS A 94 8.05 16.09 0.34
N CYS A 95 8.37 14.96 0.97
CA CYS A 95 9.13 14.91 2.22
C CYS A 95 10.57 15.44 2.08
N ARG A 96 11.24 15.22 0.95
CA ARG A 96 12.59 15.74 0.68
C ARG A 96 12.65 17.25 0.47
N LYS A 97 11.51 17.88 0.15
CA LYS A 97 11.39 19.33 -0.11
C LYS A 97 10.92 20.13 1.12
N MET A 98 10.61 19.45 2.23
CA MET A 98 10.36 20.06 3.55
C MET A 98 11.65 20.07 4.36
#